data_AF-A0A9D6P2V0-F1
#
_entry.id   AF-A0A9D6P2V0-F1
#
_cell.length_a   1.000
_cell.length_b   1.000
_cell.length_c   1.000
_cell.angle_alpha   90.00
_cell.angle_beta   90.00
_cell.angle_gamma   90.00
#
_symmetry.space_group_name_H-M   'P 1'
#
loop_
_entity.id
_entity.type
_entity.pdbx_description
1 polymer ?
#
loop_
_entity_poly.entity_id
_entity_poly.type
_entity_poly.pdbx_seq_one_letter_code
_entity_poly.pdbx_strand_id
1 'polypeptide(L)' 'MTKKQWLIAAIFTFITILAWVISDIIHTRSEVQIPQNLQQVIEPISPDFNIQALETTP' A
#
# COMPACT_ATOMS: atom_id res chain seq x y z
N MET A 1 -33.56 -11.64 17.83
CA MET A 1 -32.18 -12.19 17.83
C MET A 1 -31.89 -12.76 19.19
N THR A 2 -31.63 -14.06 19.30
CA THR A 2 -31.23 -14.66 20.59
C THR A 2 -29.79 -14.29 20.92
N LYS A 3 -29.44 -14.17 22.21
CA LYS A 3 -28.07 -13.81 22.66
C LYS A 3 -26.99 -14.70 22.04
N LYS A 4 -27.31 -15.98 21.81
CA LYS A 4 -26.43 -16.95 21.12
C LYS A 4 -26.17 -16.58 19.66
N GLN A 5 -27.21 -16.21 18.90
CA GLN A 5 -27.06 -15.79 17.51
C GLN A 5 -26.24 -14.50 17.39
N TRP A 6 -26.40 -13.57 18.33
CA TRP A 6 -25.63 -12.33 18.36
C TRP A 6 -24.15 -12.59 18.66
N LEU A 7 -23.84 -13.48 19.60
CA LEU A 7 -22.47 -13.89 19.89
C LEU A 7 -21.81 -14.55 18.67
N ILE A 8 -22.54 -15.44 17.99
CA ILE A 8 -22.05 -16.12 16.79
C ILE A 8 -21.77 -15.09 15.68
N ALA A 9 -22.70 -14.17 15.42
CA ALA A 9 -22.53 -13.11 14.43
C ALA A 9 -21.32 -12.22 14.75
N ALA A 10 -21.10 -11.86 16.02
CA ALA A 10 -19.95 -11.07 16.45
C ALA A 10 -18.61 -11.81 16.20
N ILE A 11 -18.56 -13.10 16.49
CA ILE A 11 -17.36 -13.94 16.25
C ILE A 11 -17.06 -14.02 14.75
N PHE A 12 -18.07 -14.30 13.91
CA PHE A 12 -17.88 -14.35 12.46
C PHE A 12 -17.41 -13.02 11.90
N THR A 13 -18.02 -11.91 12.33
CA THR A 13 -17.62 -10.57 11.92
C THR A 13 -16.17 -10.28 12.29
N PHE A 14 -15.77 -10.65 13.50
CA PHE A 14 -14.40 -10.47 13.97
C PHE A 14 -13.39 -11.26 13.13
N ILE A 15 -13.70 -12.52 12.81
CA ILE A 15 -12.84 -13.37 11.96
C ILE A 15 -12.74 -12.78 10.54
N THR A 16 -13.84 -12.30 9.97
CA THR A 16 -13.84 -11.66 8.66
C THR A 16 -12.97 -10.41 8.63
N ILE A 17 -13.05 -9.56 9.66
CA ILE A 17 -12.20 -8.37 9.78
C ILE A 17 -10.72 -8.76 9.89
N LEU A 18 -10.39 -9.79 10.68
CA LEU A 18 -9.02 -10.30 10.78
C LEU A 18 -8.47 -10.76 9.43
N ALA A 19 -9.24 -11.56 8.70
CA ALA A 19 -8.84 -12.03 7.38
C ALA A 19 -8.66 -10.86 6.38
N TRP A 20 -9.54 -9.86 6.45
CA TRP A 20 -9.43 -8.65 5.64
C TRP A 20 -8.13 -7.90 5.94
N VAL A 21 -7.85 -7.63 7.21
CA VAL A 21 -6.65 -6.89 7.62
C VAL A 21 -5.37 -7.62 7.20
N ILE A 22 -5.33 -8.95 7.35
CA ILE A 22 -4.18 -9.76 6.91
C ILE A 22 -4.00 -9.64 5.38
N SER A 23 -5.10 -9.76 4.62
CA SER A 23 -5.07 -9.62 3.16
C SER A 23 -4.57 -8.24 2.75
N ASP A 24 -5.06 -7.19 3.39
CA ASP A 24 -4.69 -5.81 3.14
C ASP A 24 -3.20 -5.57 3.39
N ILE A 25 -2.66 -6.08 4.50
CA ILE A 25 -1.22 -5.99 4.81
C ILE A 25 -0.38 -6.69 3.75
N ILE A 26 -0.76 -7.90 3.33
CA ILE A 26 -0.01 -8.68 2.33
C ILE A 26 0.00 -7.98 0.98
N HIS A 27 -1.16 -7.48 0.52
CA HIS A 27 -1.27 -6.80 -0.77
C HIS A 27 -0.58 -5.43 -0.76
N THR A 28 -0.79 -4.63 0.30
CA THR A 28 -0.16 -3.31 0.45
C THR A 28 1.37 -3.39 0.54
N ARG A 29 1.92 -4.43 1.19
CA ARG A 29 3.37 -4.65 1.27
C ARG A 29 3.97 -5.13 -0.06
N SER A 30 3.19 -5.77 -0.92
CA SER A 30 3.69 -6.31 -2.20
C SER A 30 3.92 -5.22 -3.24
N GLU A 31 3.18 -4.11 -3.17
CA GLU A 31 3.30 -3.01 -4.14
C GLU A 31 4.59 -2.17 -4.00
N VAL A 32 5.34 -2.32 -2.90
CA VAL A 32 6.62 -1.58 -2.69
C VAL A 32 7.83 -2.52 -2.70
N GLN A 33 7.79 -3.57 -3.53
CA GLN A 33 9.02 -4.22 -3.97
C GLN A 33 9.56 -3.42 -5.15
N ILE A 34 10.27 -2.31 -4.87
CA ILE A 34 11.06 -1.64 -5.91
C ILE A 34 12.04 -2.70 -6.43
N PRO A 35 11.92 -3.13 -7.70
CA PRO A 35 12.83 -4.14 -8.23
C PRO A 35 14.25 -3.59 -8.12
N GLN A 36 15.21 -4.42 -7.71
CA GLN A 36 16.58 -3.99 -7.39
C GLN A 36 17.25 -3.21 -8.54
N ASN A 37 16.77 -3.38 -9.78
CA ASN A 37 17.26 -2.65 -10.95
C ASN A 37 16.77 -1.19 -11.05
N LEU A 38 15.73 -0.79 -10.30
CA LEU A 38 15.20 0.59 -10.28
C LEU A 38 15.71 1.42 -9.09
N GLN A 39 16.20 0.80 -8.01
CA GLN A 39 16.83 1.55 -6.91
C GLN A 39 18.12 2.28 -7.33
N GLN A 40 18.79 1.81 -8.39
CA GLN A 40 20.02 2.42 -8.90
C GLN A 40 19.79 3.56 -9.89
N VAL A 41 18.57 3.71 -10.43
CA VAL A 41 18.26 4.74 -11.46
C VAL A 41 17.46 5.90 -10.87
N ILE A 42 16.82 5.70 -9.72
CA ILE A 42 16.17 6.78 -8.97
C ILE A 42 17.26 7.46 -8.13
N GLU A 43 18.11 8.26 -8.79
CA GLU A 43 18.80 9.30 -8.06
C GLU A 43 17.73 10.14 -7.33
N PRO A 44 17.87 10.41 -6.02
CA PRO A 44 16.98 11.35 -5.37
C PRO A 44 17.05 12.64 -6.18
N ILE A 45 15.91 13.17 -6.64
CA ILE A 45 15.84 14.44 -7.33
C ILE A 45 16.58 15.43 -6.43
N SER A 46 17.80 15.80 -6.82
CA SER A 46 18.59 16.69 -6.00
C SER A 46 17.81 18.00 -5.94
N PRO A 47 17.84 18.72 -4.81
CA PRO A 47 17.19 20.02 -4.72
C PRO A 47 17.74 21.03 -5.75
N ASP A 48 18.84 20.71 -6.43
CA ASP A 48 19.42 21.47 -7.54
C ASP A 48 18.83 21.08 -8.90
N PHE A 49 17.69 20.38 -8.96
CA PHE A 49 17.02 20.00 -10.21
C PHE A 49 16.73 21.25 -11.05
N ASN A 50 17.54 21.44 -12.09
CA ASN A 50 17.52 22.62 -12.93
C ASN A 50 16.32 22.56 -13.88
N ILE A 51 15.24 23.22 -13.47
CA ILE A 51 13.95 23.30 -14.18
C ILE A 51 14.08 24.04 -15.54
N GLN A 52 15.20 24.74 -15.80
CA GLN A 52 15.43 25.43 -17.08
C GLN A 52 15.46 24.48 -18.28
N ALA A 53 15.80 23.21 -18.09
CA ALA A 53 15.78 22.22 -19.17
C ALA A 53 14.37 21.84 -19.65
N LEU A 54 13.33 22.14 -18.86
CA LEU A 54 11.93 21.86 -19.21
C LEU A 54 11.27 23.04 -19.95
N GLU A 55 11.87 24.23 -19.94
CA GLU A 55 11.32 25.41 -20.63
C GLU A 55 11.85 25.59 -22.06
N THR A 56 12.88 24.84 -22.45
CA THR A 56 13.42 24.84 -23.82
C THR A 56 12.93 23.64 -24.62
N THR A 57 11.62 23.58 -24.91
CA THR A 57 11.10 22.79 -26.03
C THR A 57 10.24 23.74 -26.88
N PRO A 58 10.59 24.00 -28.16
CA PRO A 58 9.78 24.80 -29.08
C PRO A 58 8.46 24.12 -29.48
#